data_AF-A0A7C1DJA4-F1
#
_entry.id   AF-A0A7C1DJA4-F1
#
_cell.length_a   1.000
_cell.length_b   1.000
_cell.length_c   1.000
_cell.angle_alpha   90.00
_cell.angle_beta   90.00
_cell.angle_gamma   90.00
#
_symmetry.space_group_name_H-M   'P 1'
#
loop_
_entity.id
_entity.type
_entity.pdbx_description
1 polymer ?
#
loop_
_entity_poly.entity_id
_entity_poly.type
_entity_poly.pdbx_seq_one_letter_code
_entity_poly.pdbx_strand_id
1 'polypeptide(L)'
;MKSILEELRKRSAVVSGERGMTTLELVIVLAVIAVLIAVAVPNIIEYVSDADRTVCTENQANLEVEIARYKAAHPGTPLGPAGARLSDPEARPDAAGLLANSPNPEKLERMLLCPEAGEDGRPLGWHYAYSDEAGHIECAVDNAGMVRSEEARFNHDRFNADGE
;
A
#
# COMPACT_ATOMS: atom_id res chain seq x y z
N MET A 1 43.07 23.62 29.24
CA MET A 1 41.75 23.23 29.78
C MET A 1 40.88 24.41 30.22
N LYS A 2 41.44 25.53 30.73
CA LYS A 2 40.65 26.70 31.14
C LYS A 2 40.00 27.50 29.99
N SER A 3 40.54 27.43 28.76
CA SER A 3 40.03 28.17 27.58
C SER A 3 38.65 27.69 27.09
N ILE A 4 38.43 26.37 27.03
CA ILE A 4 37.18 25.78 26.49
C ILE A 4 35.97 26.22 27.33
N LEU A 5 36.16 26.38 28.64
CA LEU A 5 35.12 26.80 29.59
C LEU A 5 34.70 28.26 29.40
N GLU A 6 35.61 29.13 28.97
CA GLU A 6 35.30 30.53 28.68
C GLU A 6 34.59 30.69 27.33
N GLU A 7 34.91 29.84 26.35
CA GLU A 7 34.23 29.82 25.05
C GLU A 7 32.79 29.30 25.12
N LEU A 8 32.49 28.37 26.02
CA LEU A 8 31.11 27.91 26.27
C LEU A 8 30.26 28.95 26.98
N ARG A 9 30.84 29.76 27.87
CA ARG A 9 30.13 30.84 28.57
C ARG A 9 29.74 32.00 27.64
N LYS A 10 30.46 32.19 26.53
CA LYS A 10 30.19 33.26 25.54
C LYS A 10 29.05 32.93 24.57
N ARG A 11 28.62 31.67 24.48
CA ARG A 11 27.47 31.25 23.64
C ARG A 11 26.11 31.34 24.34
N SER A 12 26.08 31.55 25.65
CA SER A 12 24.83 31.62 26.42
C SER A 12 24.30 33.05 26.64
N ALA A 13 24.93 34.05 26.00
CA ALA A 13 24.65 35.46 26.27
C ALA A 13 24.07 36.21 25.06
N VAL A 14 23.17 35.61 24.27
CA VAL A 14 22.23 36.35 23.40
C VAL A 14 20.93 35.55 23.23
N VAL A 15 20.04 35.65 24.21
CA VAL A 15 18.59 35.74 23.97
C VAL A 15 18.16 36.96 24.78
N SER A 16 18.39 38.13 24.19
CA SER A 16 18.02 39.41 24.80
C SER A 16 16.89 39.98 23.95
N GLY A 17 15.67 39.96 24.49
CA GLY A 17 14.56 40.75 23.97
C GLY A 17 13.30 40.03 23.47
N GLU A 18 13.15 38.72 23.68
CA GLU A 18 11.91 38.03 23.31
C GLU A 18 11.11 37.69 24.57
N ARG A 19 9.94 38.33 24.70
CA ARG A 19 8.96 38.02 25.75
C ARG A 19 8.64 36.53 25.65
N GLY A 20 9.04 35.74 26.65
CA GLY A 20 8.72 34.32 26.72
C GLY A 20 7.21 34.13 26.64
N MET A 21 6.77 33.22 25.77
CA MET A 21 5.36 32.76 25.73
C MET A 21 4.91 32.47 27.16
N THR A 22 3.75 33.00 27.54
CA THR A 22 3.20 32.67 28.86
C THR A 22 2.89 31.18 28.89
N THR A 23 3.07 30.52 30.04
CA THR A 23 2.71 29.10 30.19
C THR A 23 1.24 28.86 29.82
N LEU A 24 0.38 29.85 30.07
CA LEU A 24 -1.03 29.80 29.72
C LEU A 24 -1.27 29.83 28.20
N GLU A 25 -0.54 30.66 27.46
CA GLU A 25 -0.65 30.76 26.00
C GLU A 25 -0.29 29.44 25.33
N LEU A 26 0.78 28.79 25.78
CA LEU A 26 1.15 27.46 25.29
C LEU A 26 0.07 26.42 25.66
N VAL A 27 -0.48 26.46 26.87
CA VAL A 27 -1.52 25.51 27.32
C VAL A 27 -2.81 25.67 26.53
N ILE A 28 -3.27 26.90 26.24
CA ILE A 28 -4.48 27.15 25.44
C ILE A 28 -4.28 26.65 24.01
N VAL A 29 -3.12 26.94 23.40
CA VAL A 29 -2.81 26.46 22.03
C VAL A 29 -2.84 24.94 21.97
N LEU A 30 -2.19 24.27 22.92
CA LEU A 30 -2.20 22.80 22.99
C LEU A 30 -3.61 22.25 23.25
N ALA A 31 -4.42 22.91 24.08
CA ALA A 31 -5.80 22.51 24.35
C ALA A 31 -6.67 22.58 23.09
N VAL A 32 -6.55 23.65 22.29
CA VAL A 32 -7.27 23.77 21.02
C VAL A 32 -6.81 22.72 20.02
N ILE A 33 -5.50 22.49 19.87
CA ILE A 33 -4.95 21.45 18.98
C ILE A 33 -5.48 20.06 19.38
N ALA A 34 -5.52 19.74 20.68
CA ALA A 34 -6.03 18.46 21.16
C ALA A 34 -7.51 18.22 20.79
N VAL A 35 -8.35 19.25 20.92
CA VAL A 35 -9.77 19.17 20.53
C VAL A 35 -9.91 18.97 19.01
N LEU A 36 -9.11 19.67 18.20
CA LEU A 36 -9.13 19.51 16.75
C LEU A 36 -8.73 18.08 16.32
N ILE A 37 -7.64 17.55 16.90
CA ILE A 37 -7.16 16.19 16.62
C ILE A 37 -8.22 15.16 17.02
N ALA A 38 -8.85 15.32 18.19
CA ALA A 38 -9.85 14.38 18.69
C ALA A 38 -11.07 14.20 17.74
N VAL A 39 -11.48 15.27 17.06
CA VAL A 39 -12.59 15.22 16.08
C VAL A 39 -12.10 14.78 14.69
N ALA A 40 -10.86 15.13 14.30
CA ALA A 40 -10.34 14.87 12.96
C ALA A 40 -9.86 13.42 12.76
N VAL A 41 -9.13 12.84 13.73
CA VAL A 41 -8.48 11.53 13.60
C VAL A 41 -9.40 10.37 13.18
N PRO A 42 -10.59 10.15 13.79
CA PRO A 42 -11.39 8.97 13.44
C PRO A 42 -11.81 8.97 11.97
N ASN A 43 -12.19 10.13 11.43
CA ASN A 43 -12.59 10.26 10.04
C ASN A 43 -11.41 9.99 9.09
N ILE A 44 -10.21 10.49 9.41
CA ILE A 44 -9.02 10.33 8.56
C ILE A 44 -8.63 8.86 8.40
N ILE A 45 -8.80 8.04 9.45
CA ILE A 45 -8.46 6.61 9.39
C ILE A 45 -9.32 5.87 8.36
N GLU A 46 -10.62 6.17 8.30
CA GLU A 46 -11.54 5.58 7.32
C GLU A 46 -11.18 6.01 5.89
N TYR A 47 -10.91 7.30 5.68
CA TYR A 47 -10.52 7.81 4.36
C TYR A 47 -9.22 7.21 3.83
N VAL A 48 -8.23 6.97 4.69
CA VAL A 48 -6.97 6.33 4.29
C VAL A 48 -7.23 4.89 3.86
N SER A 49 -8.02 4.13 4.63
CA SER A 49 -8.38 2.76 4.27
C SER A 49 -9.10 2.68 2.92
N ASP A 50 -10.02 3.60 2.64
CA ASP A 50 -10.73 3.65 1.36
C ASP A 50 -9.83 4.08 0.19
N ALA A 51 -8.87 4.97 0.45
CA ALA A 51 -7.86 5.33 -0.54
C ALA A 51 -6.97 4.13 -0.88
N ASP A 52 -6.54 3.36 0.11
CA ASP A 52 -5.71 2.17 -0.07
C ASP A 52 -6.43 1.09 -0.89
N ARG A 53 -7.73 0.86 -0.64
CA ARG A 53 -8.60 0.00 -1.46
C ARG A 53 -8.64 0.41 -2.92
N THR A 54 -8.82 1.71 -3.14
CA THR A 54 -8.88 2.30 -4.47
C THR A 54 -7.57 2.05 -5.21
N VAL A 55 -6.43 2.21 -4.55
CA VAL A 55 -5.11 1.92 -5.12
C VAL A 55 -4.96 0.44 -5.47
N CYS A 56 -5.42 -0.50 -4.63
CA CYS A 56 -5.38 -1.93 -4.97
C CYS A 56 -6.20 -2.25 -6.24
N THR A 57 -7.35 -1.61 -6.39
CA THR A 57 -8.21 -1.75 -7.59
C THR A 57 -7.56 -1.14 -8.83
N GLU A 58 -6.90 0.01 -8.71
CA GLU A 58 -6.14 0.60 -9.82
C GLU A 58 -4.93 -0.25 -10.21
N ASN A 59 -4.23 -0.81 -9.22
CA ASN A 59 -3.13 -1.74 -9.44
C ASN A 59 -3.59 -2.98 -10.20
N GLN A 60 -4.80 -3.49 -9.90
CA GLN A 60 -5.40 -4.61 -10.63
C GLN A 60 -5.46 -4.32 -12.15
N ALA A 61 -6.07 -3.20 -12.54
CA ALA A 61 -6.19 -2.81 -13.94
C ALA A 61 -4.81 -2.61 -14.60
N ASN A 62 -3.85 -2.02 -13.88
CA ASN A 62 -2.50 -1.83 -14.41
C ASN A 62 -1.75 -3.16 -14.59
N LEU A 63 -1.92 -4.11 -13.68
CA LEU A 63 -1.34 -5.45 -13.78
C LEU A 63 -1.94 -6.24 -14.95
N GLU A 64 -3.25 -6.13 -15.22
CA GLU A 64 -3.88 -6.73 -16.40
C GLU A 64 -3.23 -6.23 -17.69
N VAL A 65 -2.91 -4.94 -17.77
CA VAL A 65 -2.18 -4.36 -18.92
C VAL A 65 -0.78 -4.96 -19.04
N GLU A 66 -0.05 -5.14 -17.94
CA GLU A 66 1.28 -5.76 -17.97
C GLU A 66 1.22 -7.25 -18.32
N ILE A 67 0.18 -7.98 -17.88
CA ILE A 67 -0.06 -9.38 -18.28
C ILE A 67 -0.39 -9.47 -19.77
N ALA A 68 -1.27 -8.60 -20.28
CA ALA A 68 -1.61 -8.54 -21.69
C ALA A 68 -0.37 -8.27 -22.55
N ARG A 69 0.50 -7.37 -22.08
CA ARG A 69 1.78 -7.11 -22.72
C ARG A 69 2.74 -8.30 -22.64
N TYR A 70 2.84 -8.95 -21.49
CA TYR A 70 3.65 -10.15 -21.34
C TYR A 70 3.21 -11.22 -22.35
N LYS A 71 1.90 -11.45 -22.48
CA LYS A 71 1.30 -12.37 -23.45
C LYS A 71 1.61 -11.99 -24.90
N ALA A 72 1.60 -10.69 -25.21
CA ALA A 72 1.99 -10.20 -26.53
C ALA A 72 3.48 -10.46 -26.84
N ALA A 73 4.35 -10.36 -25.83
CA ALA A 73 5.78 -10.67 -25.97
C ALA A 73 6.09 -12.17 -25.96
N HIS A 74 5.26 -12.98 -25.30
CA HIS A 74 5.43 -14.42 -25.13
C HIS A 74 4.23 -15.20 -25.67
N PRO A 75 4.02 -15.21 -27.00
CA PRO A 75 2.89 -15.88 -27.60
C PRO A 75 2.94 -17.38 -27.32
N GLY A 76 1.81 -17.95 -26.91
CA GLY A 76 1.68 -19.39 -26.63
C GLY A 76 2.03 -19.80 -25.20
N THR A 77 2.51 -18.88 -24.35
CA THR A 77 2.62 -19.14 -22.91
C THR A 77 1.22 -19.24 -22.31
N PRO A 78 0.88 -20.35 -21.62
CA PRO A 78 -0.39 -20.44 -20.92
C PRO A 78 -0.44 -19.39 -19.83
N LEU A 79 -1.61 -18.76 -19.68
CA LEU A 79 -1.85 -17.91 -18.53
C LEU A 79 -2.08 -18.77 -17.29
N GLY A 80 -1.84 -18.20 -16.10
CA GLY A 80 -2.14 -18.88 -14.84
C GLY A 80 -3.60 -19.36 -14.83
N PRO A 81 -3.89 -20.56 -14.30
CA PRO A 81 -5.27 -21.03 -14.21
C PRO A 81 -6.05 -20.13 -13.24
N ALA A 82 -7.37 -20.10 -13.40
CA ALA A 82 -8.25 -19.41 -12.47
C ALA A 82 -7.94 -19.83 -11.02
N GLY A 83 -7.66 -18.83 -10.18
CA GLY A 83 -7.39 -18.96 -8.75
C GLY A 83 -5.91 -19.08 -8.40
N ALA A 84 -5.04 -19.25 -9.40
CA ALA A 84 -3.60 -19.21 -9.17
C ALA A 84 -3.15 -17.80 -8.81
N ARG A 85 -2.36 -17.68 -7.74
CA ARG A 85 -1.79 -16.41 -7.31
C ARG A 85 -0.69 -15.97 -8.26
N LEU A 86 -0.50 -14.66 -8.41
CA LEU A 86 0.67 -14.15 -9.13
C LEU A 86 1.97 -14.50 -8.40
N SER A 87 1.96 -14.75 -7.09
CA SER A 87 3.14 -15.25 -6.37
C SER A 87 3.49 -16.72 -6.66
N ASP A 88 2.61 -17.47 -7.32
CA ASP A 88 2.82 -18.89 -7.59
C ASP A 88 3.82 -19.08 -8.75
N PRO A 89 4.95 -19.78 -8.56
CA PRO A 89 5.94 -20.01 -9.62
C PRO A 89 5.40 -20.78 -10.84
N GLU A 90 4.31 -21.52 -10.67
CA GLU A 90 3.66 -22.29 -11.74
C GLU A 90 2.67 -21.43 -12.54
N ALA A 91 2.17 -20.33 -11.96
CA ALA A 91 1.38 -19.36 -12.69
C ALA A 91 2.28 -18.60 -13.68
N ARG A 92 1.82 -18.41 -14.92
CA ARG A 92 2.60 -17.68 -15.92
C ARG A 92 1.77 -16.55 -16.53
N PRO A 93 2.31 -15.34 -16.67
CA PRO A 93 3.46 -14.85 -15.89
C PRO A 93 3.13 -14.84 -14.38
N ASP A 94 4.10 -15.24 -13.57
CA ASP A 94 4.12 -15.00 -12.12
C ASP A 94 4.67 -13.59 -11.86
N ALA A 95 4.67 -13.16 -10.60
CA ALA A 95 5.22 -11.89 -10.15
C ALA A 95 6.68 -11.72 -10.60
N ALA A 96 7.48 -12.79 -10.51
CA ALA A 96 8.86 -12.78 -10.98
C ALA A 96 8.94 -12.62 -12.51
N GLY A 97 8.11 -13.33 -13.26
CA GLY A 97 8.01 -13.23 -14.72
C GLY A 97 7.56 -11.85 -15.18
N LEU A 98 6.59 -11.23 -14.51
CA LEU A 98 6.16 -9.86 -14.77
C LEU A 98 7.30 -8.87 -14.50
N LEU A 99 7.97 -8.99 -13.35
CA LEU A 99 9.10 -8.11 -12.98
C LEU A 99 10.26 -8.22 -13.96
N ALA A 100 10.62 -9.44 -14.38
CA ALA A 100 11.72 -9.67 -15.30
C ALA A 100 11.46 -9.10 -16.71
N ASN A 101 10.19 -8.90 -17.09
CA ASN A 101 9.79 -8.46 -18.43
C ASN A 101 9.17 -7.06 -18.46
N SER A 102 9.07 -6.41 -17.31
CA SER A 102 8.58 -5.04 -17.19
C SER A 102 9.67 -4.03 -17.56
N PRO A 103 9.34 -2.93 -18.26
CA PRO A 103 10.26 -1.85 -18.57
C PRO A 103 10.46 -0.95 -17.35
N ASN A 104 9.63 -1.09 -16.31
CA ASN A 104 9.72 -0.36 -15.06
C ASN A 104 9.41 -1.32 -13.89
N PRO A 105 10.39 -2.15 -13.50
CA PRO A 105 10.21 -3.15 -12.46
C PRO A 105 9.90 -2.53 -11.09
N GLU A 106 10.49 -1.39 -10.74
CA GLU A 106 10.24 -0.70 -9.46
C GLU A 106 8.79 -0.21 -9.30
N LYS A 107 8.16 0.19 -10.42
CA LYS A 107 6.76 0.60 -10.41
C LYS A 107 5.86 -0.62 -10.27
N LEU A 108 6.18 -1.70 -11.01
CA LEU A 108 5.43 -2.94 -10.97
C LEU A 108 5.51 -3.63 -9.61
N GLU A 109 6.67 -3.62 -8.97
CA GLU A 109 6.87 -4.17 -7.63
C GLU A 109 5.89 -3.56 -6.62
N ARG A 110 5.70 -2.24 -6.68
CA ARG A 110 4.72 -1.53 -5.86
C ARG A 110 3.26 -1.86 -6.20
N MET A 111 2.97 -2.21 -7.46
CA MET A 111 1.62 -2.66 -7.85
C MET A 111 1.32 -4.07 -7.37
N LEU A 112 2.35 -4.92 -7.29
CA LEU A 112 2.24 -6.31 -6.82
C LEU A 112 2.00 -6.42 -5.30
N LEU A 113 2.10 -5.30 -4.58
CA LEU A 113 1.64 -5.15 -3.20
C LEU A 113 0.30 -4.40 -3.19
N CYS A 114 -0.65 -4.84 -2.37
CA CYS A 114 -1.88 -4.10 -2.12
C CYS A 114 -1.66 -3.24 -0.86
N PRO A 115 -1.69 -1.89 -0.94
CA PRO A 115 -1.46 -1.02 0.22
C PRO A 115 -2.37 -1.33 1.42
N GLU A 116 -3.61 -1.72 1.15
CA GLU A 116 -4.56 -2.09 2.21
C GLU A 116 -4.14 -3.34 2.98
N ALA A 117 -3.42 -4.28 2.34
CA ALA A 117 -2.88 -5.45 3.03
C ALA A 117 -1.78 -5.07 4.02
N GLY A 118 -1.09 -3.95 3.75
CA GLY A 118 0.18 -3.62 4.35
C GLY A 118 1.30 -4.60 3.95
N GLU A 119 2.47 -4.40 4.55
CA GLU A 119 3.58 -5.35 4.44
C GLU A 119 3.39 -6.48 5.46
N ASP A 120 2.94 -7.64 4.99
CA ASP A 120 2.67 -8.82 5.82
C ASP A 120 3.76 -9.92 5.69
N GLY A 121 4.87 -9.59 5.01
CA GLY A 121 5.99 -10.50 4.77
C GLY A 121 5.71 -11.59 3.74
N ARG A 122 4.57 -11.54 3.03
CA ARG A 122 4.26 -12.44 1.93
C ARG A 122 5.09 -12.13 0.68
N PRO A 123 5.25 -13.12 -0.22
CA PRO A 123 5.88 -12.87 -1.51
C PRO A 123 5.07 -11.88 -2.34
N LEU A 124 5.76 -11.15 -3.23
CA LEU A 124 5.15 -10.23 -4.18
C LEU A 124 4.09 -10.93 -5.04
N GLY A 125 2.97 -10.25 -5.30
CA GLY A 125 1.86 -10.79 -6.08
C GLY A 125 0.96 -11.74 -5.29
N TRP A 126 1.18 -11.94 -3.99
CA TRP A 126 0.31 -12.80 -3.18
C TRP A 126 -1.13 -12.28 -3.10
N HIS A 127 -1.30 -10.95 -3.06
CA HIS A 127 -2.60 -10.29 -2.95
C HIS A 127 -3.41 -10.27 -4.25
N TYR A 128 -2.91 -10.88 -5.32
CA TYR A 128 -3.55 -10.90 -6.62
C TYR A 128 -3.54 -12.32 -7.19
N ALA A 129 -4.64 -12.71 -7.84
CA ALA A 129 -4.75 -13.99 -8.52
C ALA A 129 -5.42 -13.84 -9.87
N TYR A 130 -5.23 -14.82 -10.74
CA TYR A 130 -5.97 -14.93 -11.99
C TYR A 130 -7.44 -15.24 -11.71
N SER A 131 -8.34 -14.42 -12.23
CA SER A 131 -9.78 -14.70 -12.16
C SER A 131 -10.18 -15.72 -13.23
N ASP A 132 -9.53 -15.66 -14.40
CA ASP A 132 -9.76 -16.55 -15.53
C ASP A 132 -8.50 -16.78 -16.39
N GLU A 133 -8.66 -17.60 -17.43
CA GLU A 133 -7.59 -17.90 -18.40
C GLU A 133 -7.38 -16.77 -19.43
N ALA A 134 -8.19 -15.71 -19.43
CA ALA A 134 -8.02 -14.57 -20.33
C ALA A 134 -6.92 -13.61 -19.84
N GLY A 135 -6.56 -13.71 -18.56
CA GLY A 135 -5.54 -12.87 -17.91
C GLY A 135 -6.13 -11.76 -17.07
N HIS A 136 -7.43 -11.83 -16.79
CA HIS A 136 -8.04 -10.99 -15.77
C HIS A 136 -7.47 -11.38 -14.42
N ILE A 137 -7.18 -10.36 -13.62
CA ILE A 137 -6.70 -10.58 -12.27
C ILE A 137 -7.64 -9.94 -11.29
N GLU A 138 -7.64 -10.46 -10.08
CA GLU A 138 -8.48 -10.01 -8.99
C GLU A 138 -7.62 -9.83 -7.76
N CYS A 139 -7.86 -8.74 -7.03
CA CYS A 139 -7.26 -8.57 -5.73
C CYS A 139 -7.98 -9.47 -4.71
N ALA A 140 -7.24 -10.02 -3.74
CA ALA A 140 -7.76 -10.81 -2.64
C ALA A 140 -8.48 -9.93 -1.59
N VAL A 141 -9.39 -9.06 -2.01
CA VAL A 141 -10.26 -8.26 -1.12
C VAL A 141 -11.61 -8.96 -0.94
N ASP A 142 -12.14 -8.98 0.27
CA ASP A 142 -13.53 -9.37 0.52
C ASP A 142 -14.49 -8.23 0.18
N ASN A 143 -15.80 -8.45 0.34
CA ASN A 143 -16.82 -7.45 0.03
C ASN A 143 -17.06 -6.42 1.13
N ALA A 144 -16.41 -6.59 2.26
CA ALA A 144 -16.20 -5.52 3.22
C ALA A 144 -14.94 -4.70 2.87
N GLY A 145 -14.26 -5.05 1.77
CA GLY A 145 -13.06 -4.45 1.22
C GLY A 145 -11.78 -4.96 1.85
N MET A 146 -11.77 -5.87 2.83
CA MET A 146 -10.56 -6.27 3.54
C MET A 146 -9.72 -7.30 2.78
N VAL A 147 -8.39 -7.22 2.90
CA VAL A 147 -7.47 -8.24 2.38
C VAL A 147 -7.69 -9.57 3.13
N ARG A 148 -8.16 -10.59 2.40
CA ARG A 148 -8.65 -11.85 2.97
C ARG A 148 -7.53 -12.60 3.73
N SER A 149 -7.87 -13.09 4.92
CA SER A 149 -6.97 -13.91 5.74
C SER A 149 -6.68 -15.29 5.13
N GLU A 150 -5.52 -15.83 5.50
CA GLU A 150 -4.82 -17.05 5.05
C GLU A 150 -5.63 -18.28 4.63
N GLU A 151 -6.84 -18.49 5.13
CA GLU A 151 -7.62 -19.73 4.97
C GLU A 151 -8.77 -19.61 3.96
N ALA A 152 -8.99 -18.43 3.42
CA ALA A 152 -9.90 -18.22 2.32
C ALA A 152 -9.37 -18.87 1.03
N ARG A 153 -9.98 -19.97 0.61
CA ARG A 153 -9.92 -20.36 -0.81
C ARG A 153 -10.36 -19.14 -1.64
N PHE A 154 -9.58 -18.79 -2.67
CA PHE A 154 -10.02 -17.86 -3.70
C PHE A 154 -11.39 -18.34 -4.17
N ASN A 155 -12.41 -17.55 -3.88
CA ASN A 155 -13.78 -17.96 -4.13
C ASN A 155 -14.23 -17.29 -5.41
N HIS A 156 -14.01 -17.98 -6.53
CA HIS A 156 -14.51 -17.58 -7.84
C HIS A 156 -16.04 -17.41 -7.87
N ASP A 157 -16.76 -18.08 -6.97
CA ASP A 157 -18.23 -18.16 -7.00
C ASP A 157 -18.94 -16.86 -6.63
N ARG A 158 -18.23 -15.82 -6.18
CA ARG A 158 -18.86 -14.52 -5.91
C ARG A 158 -19.24 -13.73 -7.17
N PHE A 159 -18.67 -14.08 -8.32
CA PHE A 159 -18.94 -13.37 -9.57
C PHE A 159 -19.78 -14.17 -10.57
N ASN A 160 -20.18 -15.41 -10.22
CA ASN A 160 -21.33 -16.09 -10.81
C ASN A 160 -22.65 -15.75 -10.08
N ALA A 161 -22.77 -14.54 -9.51
CA ALA A 161 -24.01 -14.09 -8.88
C ALA A 161 -25.07 -13.57 -9.87
N ASP A 162 -25.11 -14.14 -11.08
CA ASP A 162 -26.22 -14.05 -12.05
C ASP A 162 -26.51 -15.43 -12.66
N GLY A 163 -26.60 -16.45 -11.82
CA GLY A 163 -26.77 -17.84 -12.28
C GLY A 163 -27.47 -18.78 -11.30
N GLU A 164 -28.47 -18.31 -10.54
CA GLU A 164 -29.70 -19.03 -10.13
C GLU A 164 -30.64 -18.13 -9.31
#